data_AF-A0A813TWH4-F1
#
_entry.id   AF-A0A813TWH4-F1
#
_cell.length_a   1.000
_cell.length_b   1.000
_cell.length_c   1.000
_cell.angle_alpha   90.00
_cell.angle_beta   90.00
_cell.angle_gamma   90.00
#
_symmetry.space_group_name_H-M   'P 1'
#
loop_
_entity.id
_entity.type
_entity.pdbx_description
1 polymer ?
#
loop_
_entity_poly.entity_id
_entity_poly.type
_entity_poly.pdbx_seq_one_letter_code
_entity_poly.pdbx_strand_id
1 'polypeptide(L)'
;MVELQYFYILNVCVCGRCGNPNHNQKENKCRERCLRCRDYDHTLSSCRNNPQCINCGGNHQCNNDICEFLINKTLSSNKYTIDVLLKEGVINSVDEIDESQNFTQGKQVSYEMKSKEEVMNKLIENKLASQSSRLKLGEVNSKIDYLKSDLDTVKTDLRSVNEVVSKTNLELKANQSSIESYFKLVLSRTDSQSGPASSSSLNH
;
A
#
# COMPACT_ATOMS: atom_id res chain seq x y z
N MET A 1 -22.93 4.30 6.22
CA MET A 1 -23.83 4.21 5.07
C MET A 1 -23.83 5.54 4.35
N VAL A 2 -23.11 5.55 3.24
CA VAL A 2 -22.83 6.71 2.42
C VAL A 2 -23.94 6.78 1.39
N GLU A 3 -24.73 7.86 1.39
CA GLU A 3 -25.48 8.26 0.20
C GLU A 3 -24.46 8.71 -0.86
N LEU A 4 -23.89 7.72 -1.55
CA LEU A 4 -23.49 7.92 -2.92
C LEU A 4 -24.79 8.20 -3.65
N GLN A 5 -25.06 9.47 -3.93
CA GLN A 5 -25.96 9.81 -5.02
C GLN A 5 -25.50 8.97 -6.21
N TYR A 6 -26.32 7.97 -6.53
CA TYR A 6 -26.28 6.98 -7.61
C TYR A 6 -26.28 7.65 -9.00
N PHE A 7 -25.45 8.68 -9.21
CA PHE A 7 -25.61 9.58 -10.35
C PHE A 7 -24.63 9.36 -11.50
N TYR A 8 -23.56 8.59 -11.30
CA TYR A 8 -22.63 8.27 -12.41
C TYR A 8 -21.97 6.91 -12.25
N ILE A 9 -22.72 5.88 -11.82
CA ILE A 9 -22.44 4.59 -12.42
C ILE A 9 -22.98 4.73 -13.84
N LEU A 10 -22.09 5.17 -14.74
CA LEU A 10 -22.35 5.51 -16.13
C LEU A 10 -23.39 4.54 -16.69
N ASN A 11 -24.60 5.06 -16.93
CA ASN A 11 -25.59 4.37 -17.75
C ASN A 11 -24.81 3.84 -18.95
N VAL A 12 -24.68 2.52 -19.06
CA VAL A 12 -24.14 1.92 -20.27
C VAL A 12 -25.10 2.39 -21.35
N CYS A 13 -24.70 3.43 -22.09
CA CYS A 13 -25.51 4.04 -23.11
C CYS A 13 -25.67 3.00 -24.22
N VAL A 14 -26.70 2.19 -24.08
CA VAL A 14 -27.12 1.28 -25.14
C VAL A 14 -27.61 2.12 -26.30
N CYS A 15 -27.22 1.73 -27.51
CA CYS A 15 -27.72 2.41 -28.70
C CYS A 15 -29.25 2.33 -28.72
N GLY A 16 -29.95 3.45 -28.54
CA GLY A 16 -31.42 3.47 -28.50
C GLY A 16 -32.15 2.96 -29.76
N ARG A 17 -31.42 2.69 -30.86
CA ARG A 17 -31.97 2.07 -32.07
C ARG A 17 -31.90 0.55 -32.07
N CYS A 18 -30.84 -0.03 -31.54
CA CYS A 18 -30.62 -1.47 -31.63
C CYS A 18 -30.24 -2.13 -30.30
N GLY A 19 -30.24 -1.39 -29.20
CA GLY A 19 -29.90 -1.85 -27.87
C GLY A 19 -28.44 -2.31 -27.69
N ASN A 20 -27.58 -2.20 -28.70
CA ASN A 20 -26.20 -2.68 -28.58
C ASN A 20 -25.40 -1.74 -27.66
N PRO A 21 -24.76 -2.26 -26.60
CA PRO A 21 -23.97 -1.47 -25.67
C PRO A 21 -22.51 -1.26 -26.13
N ASN A 22 -22.13 -1.72 -27.32
CA ASN A 22 -20.74 -1.70 -27.82
C ASN A 22 -20.50 -0.68 -28.95
N HIS A 23 -21.50 0.13 -29.34
CA HIS A 23 -21.26 1.24 -30.25
C HIS A 23 -22.06 2.47 -29.84
N ASN A 24 -21.56 3.62 -30.29
CA ASN A 24 -22.21 4.90 -30.10
C ASN A 24 -23.27 5.12 -31.18
N GLN A 25 -24.40 5.74 -30.82
CA GLN A 25 -25.52 6.05 -31.76
C GLN A 25 -25.08 6.76 -33.05
N LYS A 26 -23.92 7.45 -33.02
CA LYS A 26 -23.36 8.19 -34.17
C LYS A 26 -22.91 7.31 -35.34
N GLU A 27 -22.70 6.00 -35.14
CA GLU A 27 -22.10 5.17 -36.19
C GLU A 27 -23.06 4.74 -37.32
N ASN A 28 -24.34 5.14 -37.31
CA ASN A 28 -25.35 4.94 -38.38
C ASN A 28 -25.50 3.53 -38.99
N LYS A 29 -24.81 2.52 -38.47
CA LYS A 29 -24.81 1.14 -38.99
C LYS A 29 -25.87 0.24 -38.35
N CYS A 30 -26.70 0.75 -37.44
CA CYS A 30 -27.69 -0.05 -36.75
C CYS A 30 -29.09 0.07 -37.34
N ARG A 31 -29.66 -1.09 -37.73
CA ARG A 31 -31.08 -1.22 -38.07
C ARG A 31 -31.93 -1.08 -36.80
N GLU A 32 -33.01 -0.32 -36.89
CA GLU A 32 -33.93 -0.11 -35.77
C GLU A 32 -34.62 -1.42 -35.37
N ARG A 33 -34.69 -1.66 -34.07
CA ARG A 33 -35.41 -2.77 -33.43
C ARG A 33 -36.44 -2.24 -32.47
N CYS A 34 -37.54 -2.97 -32.33
CA CYS A 34 -38.52 -2.72 -31.29
C CYS A 34 -37.86 -2.88 -29.91
N LEU A 35 -37.83 -1.80 -29.12
CA LEU A 35 -37.26 -1.80 -27.77
C LEU A 35 -38.03 -2.67 -26.77
N ARG A 36 -39.25 -3.08 -27.13
CA ARG A 36 -40.06 -3.98 -26.32
C ARG A 36 -39.76 -5.44 -26.62
N CYS A 37 -39.72 -5.88 -27.89
CA CYS A 37 -39.63 -7.31 -28.22
C CYS A 37 -38.49 -7.70 -29.16
N ARG A 38 -37.55 -6.78 -29.48
CA ARG A 38 -36.37 -7.01 -30.33
C ARG A 38 -36.63 -7.20 -31.83
N ASP A 39 -37.89 -7.30 -32.28
CA ASP A 39 -38.21 -7.47 -33.71
C ASP A 39 -37.88 -6.25 -34.58
N TYR A 40 -37.74 -6.50 -35.88
CA TYR A 40 -37.43 -5.48 -36.90
C TYR A 40 -38.67 -5.00 -37.67
N ASP A 41 -39.82 -5.64 -37.49
CA ASP A 41 -40.97 -5.50 -38.39
C ASP A 41 -41.98 -4.44 -37.91
N HIS A 42 -41.75 -3.85 -36.75
CA HIS A 42 -42.68 -2.89 -36.17
C HIS A 42 -41.98 -1.89 -35.24
N THR A 43 -42.68 -0.80 -34.94
CA THR A 43 -42.24 0.25 -34.02
C THR A 43 -42.71 -0.04 -32.60
N LEU A 44 -42.09 0.60 -31.60
CA LEU A 44 -42.52 0.45 -30.20
C LEU A 44 -44.02 0.75 -30.00
N SER A 45 -44.56 1.71 -30.74
CA SER A 45 -45.98 2.12 -30.68
C SER A 45 -46.97 1.08 -31.21
N SER A 46 -46.54 0.19 -32.12
CA SER A 46 -47.39 -0.86 -32.71
C SER A 46 -47.08 -2.27 -32.17
N CYS A 47 -46.12 -2.38 -31.25
CA CYS A 47 -45.71 -3.65 -30.65
C CYS A 47 -46.81 -4.25 -29.76
N ARG A 48 -47.24 -5.47 -30.09
CA ARG A 48 -48.14 -6.30 -29.27
C ARG A 48 -47.44 -7.50 -28.64
N ASN A 49 -46.15 -7.69 -28.94
CA ASN A 49 -45.37 -8.83 -28.47
C ASN A 49 -45.01 -8.68 -26.98
N ASN A 50 -44.73 -9.80 -26.33
CA ASN A 50 -44.23 -9.83 -24.97
C ASN A 50 -42.87 -9.13 -24.87
N PRO A 51 -42.58 -8.46 -23.74
CA PRO A 51 -41.31 -7.78 -23.57
C PRO A 51 -40.15 -8.80 -23.54
N GLN A 52 -39.16 -8.56 -24.39
CA GLN A 52 -37.90 -9.28 -24.44
C GLN A 52 -36.75 -8.29 -24.45
N CYS A 53 -35.83 -8.46 -23.50
CA CYS A 53 -34.69 -7.58 -23.36
C CYS A 53 -33.73 -7.77 -24.53
N ILE A 54 -33.36 -6.68 -25.19
CA ILE A 54 -32.41 -6.72 -26.30
C ILE A 54 -31.00 -7.14 -25.83
N ASN A 55 -30.65 -6.87 -24.57
CA ASN A 55 -29.33 -7.11 -24.02
C ASN A 55 -29.11 -8.57 -23.59
N CYS A 56 -30.04 -9.15 -22.82
CA CYS A 56 -29.90 -10.50 -22.27
C CYS A 56 -30.87 -11.53 -22.89
N GLY A 57 -31.86 -11.10 -23.67
CA GLY A 57 -32.91 -11.97 -24.20
C GLY A 57 -33.97 -12.41 -23.19
N GLY A 58 -33.90 -11.93 -21.94
CA GLY A 58 -34.85 -12.27 -20.88
C GLY A 58 -36.24 -11.65 -21.06
N ASN A 59 -37.23 -12.20 -20.35
CA ASN A 59 -38.64 -11.76 -20.39
C ASN A 59 -38.88 -10.49 -19.56
N HIS A 60 -38.19 -9.41 -19.89
CA HIS A 60 -38.37 -8.10 -19.27
C HIS A 60 -38.11 -6.98 -20.28
N GLN A 61 -38.52 -5.77 -19.96
CA GLN A 61 -38.27 -4.61 -20.81
C GLN A 61 -36.76 -4.32 -20.92
N CYS A 62 -36.31 -3.81 -22.06
CA CYS A 62 -34.93 -3.34 -22.21
C CYS A 62 -34.63 -2.25 -21.16
N ASN A 63 -33.42 -2.27 -20.61
CA ASN A 63 -32.97 -1.36 -19.54
C ASN A 63 -33.72 -1.48 -18.21
N ASN A 64 -34.41 -2.60 -17.98
CA ASN A 64 -34.93 -2.90 -16.67
C ASN A 64 -33.76 -3.16 -15.69
N ASP A 65 -33.93 -2.78 -14.43
CA ASP A 65 -32.97 -2.97 -13.34
C ASP A 65 -32.68 -4.45 -13.08
N ILE A 66 -33.66 -5.33 -13.31
CA ILE A 66 -33.49 -6.80 -13.26
C ILE A 66 -32.64 -7.39 -14.40
N CYS A 67 -32.13 -6.58 -15.33
CA CYS A 67 -31.31 -7.05 -16.43
C CYS A 67 -29.89 -7.39 -15.96
N GLU A 68 -29.65 -8.64 -15.57
CA GLU A 68 -28.34 -9.13 -15.10
C GLU A 68 -27.17 -8.76 -16.02
N PHE A 69 -27.37 -8.83 -17.35
CA PHE A 69 -26.34 -8.41 -18.31
C PHE A 69 -25.91 -6.94 -18.13
N LEU A 70 -26.87 -6.04 -17.89
CA LEU A 70 -26.57 -4.62 -17.70
C LEU A 70 -25.92 -4.39 -16.35
N ILE A 71 -26.37 -5.07 -15.29
CA ILE A 71 -25.73 -5.04 -13.97
C ILE A 71 -24.26 -5.47 -14.11
N ASN A 72 -24.00 -6.65 -14.64
CA ASN A 72 -22.64 -7.19 -14.81
C ASN A 72 -21.76 -6.30 -15.69
N LYS A 73 -22.31 -5.78 -16.79
CA LYS A 73 -21.58 -4.85 -17.66
C LYS A 73 -21.26 -3.54 -16.94
N THR A 74 -22.16 -3.08 -16.09
CA THR A 74 -21.99 -1.87 -15.30
C THR A 74 -20.94 -2.05 -14.22
N LEU A 75 -20.97 -3.15 -13.47
CA LEU A 75 -19.96 -3.50 -12.47
C LEU A 75 -18.57 -3.63 -13.12
N SER A 76 -18.47 -4.36 -14.23
CA SER A 76 -17.20 -4.53 -14.95
C SER A 76 -16.65 -3.22 -15.52
N SER A 77 -17.51 -2.35 -16.07
CA SER A 77 -17.09 -1.04 -16.60
C SER A 77 -16.62 -0.07 -15.50
N ASN A 78 -17.10 -0.26 -14.27
CA ASN A 78 -16.77 0.56 -13.11
C ASN A 78 -15.84 -0.15 -12.11
N LYS A 79 -15.18 -1.24 -12.53
CA LYS A 79 -14.38 -2.10 -11.65
C LYS A 79 -13.37 -1.31 -10.80
N TYR A 80 -12.64 -0.38 -11.42
CA TYR A 80 -11.66 0.45 -10.69
C TYR A 80 -12.30 1.27 -9.56
N THR A 81 -13.45 1.89 -9.82
CA THR A 81 -14.18 2.68 -8.83
C THR A 81 -14.66 1.79 -7.68
N ILE A 82 -15.22 0.62 -8.01
CA ILE A 82 -15.69 -0.36 -7.02
C ILE A 82 -14.52 -0.86 -6.15
N ASP A 83 -13.38 -1.17 -6.77
CA ASP A 83 -12.16 -1.59 -6.06
C ASP A 83 -11.68 -0.52 -5.07
N VAL A 84 -11.75 0.76 -5.44
CA VAL A 84 -11.44 1.89 -4.54
C VAL A 84 -12.44 1.94 -3.38
N LEU A 85 -13.75 1.84 -3.65
CA LEU A 85 -14.78 1.88 -2.61
C LEU A 85 -14.63 0.72 -1.60
N LEU A 86 -14.30 -0.49 -2.08
CA LEU A 86 -13.99 -1.64 -1.23
C LEU A 86 -12.74 -1.41 -0.40
N LYS A 87 -11.66 -0.92 -1.02
CA LYS A 87 -10.38 -0.69 -0.35
C LYS A 87 -10.47 0.39 0.74
N GLU A 88 -11.27 1.42 0.51
CA GLU A 88 -11.51 2.51 1.46
C GLU A 88 -12.58 2.13 2.51
N GLY A 89 -13.15 0.92 2.46
CA GLY A 89 -14.16 0.44 3.41
C GLY A 89 -15.48 1.20 3.33
N VAL A 90 -15.80 1.77 2.17
CA VAL A 90 -17.06 2.49 1.94
C VAL A 90 -18.22 1.52 1.72
N ILE A 91 -17.94 0.39 1.05
CA ILE A 91 -18.83 -0.76 0.87
C ILE A 91 -18.08 -2.01 1.33
N ASN A 92 -18.78 -3.01 1.89
CA ASN A 92 -18.11 -4.24 2.36
C ASN A 92 -18.03 -5.32 1.28
N SER A 93 -18.94 -5.27 0.29
CA SER A 93 -18.98 -6.23 -0.82
C SER A 93 -19.56 -5.58 -2.08
N VAL A 94 -19.37 -6.24 -3.23
CA VAL A 94 -19.99 -5.82 -4.49
C VAL A 94 -21.50 -6.07 -4.48
N ASP A 95 -21.95 -7.07 -3.71
CA ASP A 95 -23.37 -7.45 -3.62
C ASP A 95 -24.22 -6.36 -2.96
N GLU A 96 -23.62 -5.54 -2.10
CA GLU A 96 -24.28 -4.33 -1.53
C GLU A 96 -24.70 -3.32 -2.60
N ILE A 97 -24.11 -3.38 -3.81
CA ILE A 97 -24.50 -2.55 -4.95
C ILE A 97 -25.72 -3.15 -5.68
N ASP A 98 -25.86 -4.47 -5.66
CA ASP A 98 -26.90 -5.23 -6.39
C ASP A 98 -28.23 -5.34 -5.61
N GLU A 99 -28.22 -5.13 -4.29
CA GLU A 99 -29.39 -5.25 -3.39
C GLU A 99 -30.60 -4.32 -3.69
N SER A 100 -30.51 -3.48 -4.72
CA SER A 100 -31.65 -2.75 -5.29
C SER A 100 -32.84 -3.65 -5.68
N GLN A 101 -32.66 -4.97 -5.81
CA GLN A 101 -33.73 -5.93 -6.09
C GLN A 101 -34.77 -6.14 -4.97
N ASN A 102 -34.51 -5.68 -3.73
CA ASN A 102 -35.48 -5.84 -2.63
C ASN A 102 -36.62 -4.79 -2.62
N PHE A 103 -36.70 -3.90 -3.61
CA PHE A 103 -37.72 -2.86 -3.68
C PHE A 103 -39.15 -3.37 -4.00
N THR A 104 -39.31 -4.67 -4.33
CA THR A 104 -40.63 -5.26 -4.66
C THR A 104 -41.40 -5.83 -3.48
N GLN A 105 -40.85 -5.84 -2.26
CA GLN A 105 -41.61 -6.17 -1.04
C GLN A 105 -41.58 -4.98 -0.10
N GLY A 106 -42.75 -4.36 0.13
CA GLY A 106 -42.98 -3.12 0.87
C GLY A 106 -42.60 -3.13 2.36
N LYS A 107 -41.36 -3.48 2.70
CA LYS A 107 -40.72 -3.06 3.93
C LYS A 107 -40.28 -1.62 3.73
N GLN A 108 -41.05 -0.71 4.33
CA GLN A 108 -40.65 0.68 4.49
C GLN A 108 -39.44 0.71 5.44
N VAL A 109 -38.24 0.46 4.90
CA VAL A 109 -36.99 0.67 5.61
C VAL A 109 -36.84 2.18 5.72
N SER A 110 -36.97 2.68 6.95
CA SER A 110 -36.60 4.04 7.31
C SER A 110 -35.09 4.17 7.11
N TYR A 111 -34.69 4.60 5.92
CA TYR A 111 -33.35 5.11 5.68
C TYR A 111 -33.33 6.52 6.28
N GLU A 112 -32.72 6.69 7.44
CA GLU A 112 -32.20 8.00 7.83
C GLU A 112 -31.19 8.41 6.76
N MET A 113 -31.66 9.22 5.81
CA MET A 113 -30.82 9.86 4.82
C MET A 113 -29.84 10.77 5.55
N LYS A 114 -28.63 10.25 5.81
CA LYS A 114 -27.52 11.06 6.32
C LYS A 114 -27.29 12.17 5.31
N SER A 115 -27.38 13.42 5.75
CA SER A 115 -27.29 14.55 4.85
C SER A 115 -25.99 14.47 4.05
N LYS A 116 -26.05 14.93 2.79
CA LYS A 116 -24.89 15.05 1.90
C LYS A 116 -23.69 15.72 2.57
N GLU A 117 -23.96 16.64 3.50
CA GLU A 117 -22.97 17.35 4.29
C GLU A 117 -22.28 16.44 5.32
N GLU A 118 -23.00 15.55 6.00
CA GLU A 118 -22.42 14.57 6.93
C GLU A 118 -21.47 13.59 6.21
N VAL A 119 -21.85 13.16 5.01
CA VAL A 119 -21.03 12.28 4.17
C VAL A 119 -19.76 12.99 3.70
N MET A 120 -19.88 14.24 3.26
CA MET A 120 -18.76 15.03 2.79
C MET A 120 -17.78 15.33 3.94
N ASN A 121 -18.29 15.64 5.13
CA ASN A 121 -17.47 15.85 6.31
C ASN A 121 -16.67 14.59 6.69
N LYS A 122 -17.29 13.41 6.65
CA LYS A 122 -16.57 12.14 6.88
C LYS A 122 -15.47 11.86 5.86
N LEU A 123 -15.72 12.18 4.58
CA LEU A 123 -14.71 12.03 3.54
C LEU A 123 -13.52 12.99 3.76
N ILE A 124 -13.81 14.23 4.14
CA ILE A 124 -12.80 15.24 4.47
C ILE A 124 -12.00 14.79 5.70
N GLU A 125 -12.66 14.35 6.77
CA GLU A 125 -12.01 13.84 7.99
C GLU A 125 -11.08 12.67 7.68
N ASN A 126 -11.54 11.67 6.91
CA ASN A 126 -10.70 10.55 6.50
C ASN A 126 -9.51 10.99 5.66
N LYS A 127 -9.72 11.93 4.74
CA LYS A 127 -8.63 12.46 3.90
C LYS A 127 -7.60 13.22 4.73
N LEU A 128 -8.04 14.03 5.69
CA LEU A 128 -7.19 14.76 6.62
C LEU A 128 -6.42 13.81 7.55
N ALA A 129 -7.08 12.77 8.09
CA ALA A 129 -6.44 11.76 8.93
C ALA A 129 -5.36 10.98 8.15
N SER A 130 -5.63 10.62 6.89
CA SER A 130 -4.66 9.99 5.99
C SER A 130 -3.47 10.91 5.70
N GLN A 131 -3.71 12.19 5.38
CA GLN A 131 -2.64 13.16 5.15
C GLN A 131 -1.79 13.40 6.41
N SER A 132 -2.42 13.53 7.58
CA SER A 132 -1.72 13.67 8.86
C SER A 132 -0.80 12.47 9.13
N SER A 133 -1.28 11.25 8.86
CA SER A 133 -0.49 10.03 9.01
C SER A 133 0.71 10.01 8.06
N ARG A 134 0.57 10.49 6.82
CA ARG A 134 1.67 10.61 5.86
C ARG A 134 2.73 11.62 6.29
N LEU A 135 2.32 12.75 6.87
CA LEU A 135 3.26 13.74 7.41
C LEU A 135 4.06 13.18 8.59
N LYS A 136 3.39 12.50 9.53
CA LYS A 136 4.05 11.81 10.65
C LYS A 136 5.04 10.76 10.17
N LEU A 137 4.69 10.00 9.13
CA LEU A 137 5.61 9.03 8.52
C LEU A 137 6.85 9.73 7.91
N GLY A 138 6.66 10.88 7.28
CA GLY A 138 7.76 11.72 6.78
C GLY A 138 8.71 12.19 7.88
N GLU A 139 8.17 12.63 9.03
CA GLU A 139 8.96 13.02 10.21
C GLU A 139 9.73 11.84 10.82
N VAL A 140 9.13 10.65 10.84
CA VAL A 140 9.82 9.44 11.31
C VAL A 140 10.96 9.07 10.36
N ASN A 141 10.75 9.17 9.04
CA ASN A 141 11.78 8.87 8.06
C ASN A 141 12.97 9.84 8.17
N SER A 142 12.73 11.14 8.35
CA SER A 142 13.83 12.10 8.54
C SER A 142 14.64 11.83 9.80
N LYS A 143 13.97 11.43 10.91
CA LYS A 143 14.66 10.98 12.13
C LYS A 143 15.49 9.71 11.91
N ILE A 144 14.97 8.76 11.14
CA ILE A 144 15.69 7.53 10.78
C ILE A 144 16.96 7.88 10.00
N ASP A 145 16.88 8.78 9.03
CA ASP A 145 18.04 9.16 8.22
C ASP A 145 19.09 9.94 9.03
N TYR A 146 18.65 10.80 9.95
CA TYR A 146 19.54 11.43 10.93
C TYR A 146 20.26 10.37 11.80
N LEU A 147 19.53 9.41 12.37
CA LEU A 147 20.11 8.35 13.20
C LEU A 147 21.09 7.44 12.44
N LYS A 148 20.84 7.19 11.15
CA LYS A 148 21.81 6.46 10.30
C LYS A 148 23.11 7.24 10.13
N SER A 149 23.02 8.55 9.89
CA SER A 149 24.19 9.41 9.78
C SER A 149 25.02 9.39 11.07
N ASP A 150 24.39 9.55 12.23
CA ASP A 150 25.08 9.50 13.53
C ASP A 150 25.74 8.13 13.78
N LEU A 151 25.06 7.04 13.40
CA LEU A 151 25.61 5.69 13.51
C LEU A 151 26.86 5.50 12.63
N ASP A 152 26.87 6.05 11.42
CA ASP A 152 28.04 5.99 10.53
C ASP A 152 29.23 6.80 11.07
N THR A 153 28.97 7.94 11.71
CA THR A 153 29.99 8.71 12.43
C THR A 153 30.58 7.90 13.58
N VAL A 154 29.74 7.36 14.47
CA VAL A 154 30.19 6.53 15.61
C VAL A 154 31.00 5.32 15.14
N LYS A 155 30.58 4.67 14.04
CA LYS A 155 31.30 3.54 13.45
C LYS A 155 32.69 3.94 12.95
N THR A 156 32.82 5.14 12.40
CA THR A 156 34.11 5.68 11.94
C THR A 156 35.03 5.98 13.12
N ASP A 157 34.49 6.61 14.17
CA ASP A 157 35.24 6.89 15.40
C ASP A 157 35.72 5.60 16.07
N LEU A 158 34.86 4.58 16.14
CA LEU A 158 35.21 3.28 16.73
C LEU A 158 36.34 2.58 15.97
N ARG A 159 36.36 2.68 14.63
CA ARG A 159 37.49 2.17 13.82
C ARG A 159 38.78 2.91 14.13
N SER A 160 38.73 4.24 14.19
CA SER A 160 39.89 5.08 14.53
C SER A 160 40.45 4.74 15.91
N VAL A 161 39.58 4.63 16.93
CA VAL A 161 39.99 4.22 18.29
C VAL A 161 40.61 2.83 18.29
N ASN A 162 40.04 1.87 17.55
CA ASN A 162 40.58 0.52 17.46
C ASN A 162 41.98 0.49 16.80
N GLU A 163 42.23 1.32 15.80
CA GLU A 163 43.55 1.49 15.20
C GLU A 163 44.58 2.05 16.19
N VAL A 164 44.20 3.09 16.94
CA VAL A 164 45.05 3.68 17.99
C VAL A 164 45.38 2.65 19.07
N VAL A 165 44.38 1.93 19.58
CA VAL A 165 44.57 0.89 20.60
C VAL A 165 45.50 -0.22 20.08
N SER A 166 45.34 -0.65 18.83
CA SER A 166 46.20 -1.65 18.21
C SER A 166 47.65 -1.18 18.13
N LYS A 167 47.87 0.08 17.74
CA LYS A 167 49.21 0.69 17.68
C LYS A 167 49.85 0.78 19.06
N THR A 168 49.14 1.31 20.05
CA THR A 168 49.65 1.43 21.42
C THR A 168 49.98 0.07 22.02
N ASN A 169 49.19 -0.97 21.74
CA ASN A 169 49.50 -2.33 22.18
C ASN A 169 50.80 -2.89 21.57
N LEU A 170 51.09 -2.57 20.30
CA LEU A 170 52.35 -2.97 19.67
C LEU A 170 53.54 -2.25 20.30
N GLU A 171 53.42 -0.94 20.53
CA GLU A 171 54.44 -0.14 21.21
C GLU A 171 54.71 -0.64 22.63
N LEU A 172 53.65 -0.98 23.38
CA LEU A 172 53.77 -1.53 24.73
C LEU A 172 54.54 -2.86 24.74
N LYS A 173 54.24 -3.77 23.80
CA LYS A 173 54.96 -5.05 23.66
C LYS A 173 56.44 -4.85 23.29
N ALA A 174 56.74 -3.88 22.42
CA ALA A 174 58.11 -3.54 22.06
C ALA A 174 58.89 -2.98 23.26
N ASN A 175 58.26 -2.11 24.05
CA ASN A 175 58.85 -1.56 25.27
C ASN A 175 59.09 -2.67 26.31
N GLN A 176 58.12 -3.57 26.51
CA GLN A 176 58.25 -4.71 27.40
C GLN A 176 59.46 -5.59 27.02
N SER A 177 59.60 -5.92 25.73
CA SER A 177 60.72 -6.73 25.22
C SER A 177 62.07 -6.03 25.43
N SER A 178 62.10 -4.70 25.28
CA SER A 178 63.29 -3.88 25.51
C SER A 178 63.71 -3.86 26.98
N ILE A 179 62.74 -3.73 27.89
CA ILE A 179 62.96 -3.78 29.34
C ILE A 179 63.50 -5.16 29.74
N GLU A 180 62.88 -6.25 29.27
CA GLU A 180 63.34 -7.61 29.57
C GLU A 180 64.78 -7.85 29.08
N SER A 181 65.12 -7.33 27.89
CA SER A 181 66.48 -7.42 27.35
C SER A 181 67.49 -6.64 28.19
N TYR A 182 67.13 -5.43 28.64
CA TYR A 182 67.96 -4.64 29.54
C TYR A 182 68.20 -5.34 30.88
N PHE A 183 67.16 -5.90 31.50
CA PHE A 183 67.27 -6.66 32.75
C PHE A 183 68.22 -7.85 32.61
N LYS A 184 68.11 -8.64 31.52
CA LYS A 184 69.03 -9.76 31.24
C LYS A 184 70.49 -9.30 31.15
N LEU A 185 70.74 -8.17 30.49
CA LEU A 185 72.08 -7.61 30.35
C LEU A 185 72.65 -7.16 31.71
N VAL A 186 71.85 -6.50 32.54
CA VAL A 186 72.27 -6.10 33.89
C VAL A 186 72.63 -7.31 34.76
N LEU A 187 71.79 -8.35 34.77
CA LEU A 187 72.05 -9.58 35.53
C LEU A 187 73.33 -10.30 35.08
N SER A 188 73.59 -10.37 33.77
CA SER A 188 74.83 -10.99 33.26
C SER A 188 76.11 -10.28 33.70
N ARG A 189 76.04 -8.96 33.95
CA ARG A 189 77.18 -8.16 34.41
C ARG A 189 77.47 -8.35 35.90
N THR A 190 76.44 -8.53 36.73
CA THR A 190 76.61 -8.75 38.17
C THR A 190 77.28 -10.08 38.47
N ASP A 191 76.98 -11.13 37.70
CA ASP A 191 77.58 -12.46 37.87
C ASP A 191 79.08 -12.50 37.48
N SER A 192 79.55 -11.52 36.70
CA SER A 192 80.96 -11.44 36.27
C SER A 192 81.87 -10.69 37.25
N GLN A 193 81.31 -9.99 38.25
CA GLN A 193 82.07 -9.20 39.23
C GLN A 193 82.25 -9.89 40.59
N SER A 194 81.62 -11.05 40.83
CA SER A 194 81.96 -11.96 41.93
C SER A 194 83.26 -12.71 41.62
N GLY A 195 84.38 -11.97 41.57
CA GLY A 195 85.71 -12.56 41.52
C GLY A 195 85.92 -13.52 42.70
N PRO A 196 86.72 -14.59 42.52
CA PRO A 196 86.94 -15.58 43.57
C PRO A 196 87.40 -14.86 44.83
N ALA A 197 86.66 -15.04 45.92
CA ALA A 197 87.06 -14.55 47.22
C ALA A 197 88.48 -15.06 47.49
N SER A 198 89.47 -14.18 47.41
CA SER A 198 90.85 -14.48 47.75
C SER A 198 90.85 -14.95 49.20
N SER A 199 90.93 -16.27 49.39
CA SER A 199 91.09 -16.89 50.70
C SER A 199 92.49 -16.56 51.20
N SER A 200 92.62 -15.39 51.83
CA SER A 200 93.81 -15.00 52.58
C SER A 200 93.89 -15.89 53.82
N SER A 201 94.58 -17.02 53.71
CA SER A 201 94.96 -17.85 54.84
C SER A 201 95.83 -17.03 55.80
N LEU A 202 95.28 -16.66 56.97
CA LEU A 202 96.07 -16.25 58.12
C LEU A 202 96.86 -17.46 58.61
N ASN A 203 98.17 -17.47 58.37
CA ASN A 203 99.10 -18.33 59.09
C ASN A 203 99.63 -17.58 60.32
N HIS A 204 99.56 -18.28 61.44
CA HIS A 204 100.22 -17.99 62.72
C HIS A 204 101.75 -18.05 62.60
#